data_AF-A0A961F2E5-F1
#
_entry.id   AF-A0A961F2E5-F1
#
_cell.length_a   1.000
_cell.length_b   1.000
_cell.length_c   1.000
_cell.angle_alpha   90.00
_cell.angle_beta   90.00
_cell.angle_gamma   90.00
#
_symmetry.space_group_name_H-M   'P 1'
#
loop_
_entity.id
_entity.type
_entity.pdbx_description
1 polymer ?
#
loop_
_entity_poly.entity_id
_entity_poly.type
_entity_poly.pdbx_seq_one_letter_code
_entity_poly.pdbx_strand_id
1 'polypeptide(L)'
;LECYGAMAFAKIAMEELVVRHPDLFKVIRFGMFHSNSVRGIALLVQRNMMRNVHPEFEVLKSEWKQSGRRFPDYFYDKNYRYEADTYAHISDLPFRPTEEKDLETGFRLALGDTADPIINVLGDWVWSENSMPPLPDVITDNRHLMPDDLDALLTGTEK
;
A
#
# COMPACT_ATOMS: atom_id res chain seq x y z
N LEU A 1 4.53 -10.94 -0.84
CA LEU A 1 4.17 -10.69 -2.25
C LEU A 1 2.92 -11.44 -2.68
N GLU A 2 2.68 -12.64 -2.15
CA GLU A 2 1.62 -13.55 -2.62
C GLU A 2 0.19 -12.99 -2.59
N CYS A 3 -0.12 -12.04 -1.70
CA CYS A 3 -1.43 -11.38 -1.65
C CYS A 3 -1.60 -10.27 -2.70
N TYR A 4 -0.54 -9.50 -3.00
CA TYR A 4 -0.60 -8.31 -3.86
C TYR A 4 -0.03 -8.54 -5.27
N GLY A 5 0.81 -9.56 -5.45
CA GLY A 5 1.40 -9.97 -6.73
C GLY A 5 1.99 -8.80 -7.51
N ALA A 6 1.67 -8.73 -8.80
CA ALA A 6 2.11 -7.67 -9.72
C ALA A 6 1.73 -6.25 -9.26
N MET A 7 0.68 -6.07 -8.44
CA MET A 7 0.30 -4.74 -7.96
C MET A 7 1.38 -4.10 -7.06
N ALA A 8 2.18 -4.91 -6.37
CA ALA A 8 3.27 -4.39 -5.55
C ALA A 8 4.31 -3.66 -6.43
N PHE A 9 4.71 -4.29 -7.55
CA PHE A 9 5.68 -3.73 -8.50
C PHE A 9 5.14 -2.46 -9.17
N ALA A 10 3.86 -2.45 -9.56
CA ALA A 10 3.23 -1.24 -10.09
C ALA A 10 3.25 -0.08 -9.08
N LYS A 11 2.97 -0.34 -7.80
CA LYS A 11 3.04 0.67 -6.74
C LYS A 11 4.45 1.20 -6.52
N ILE A 12 5.43 0.31 -6.49
CA ILE A 12 6.85 0.68 -6.37
C ILE A 12 7.30 1.52 -7.57
N ALA A 13 6.92 1.15 -8.79
CA ALA A 13 7.22 1.91 -10.00
C ALA A 13 6.67 3.33 -9.94
N MET A 14 5.41 3.49 -9.49
CA MET A 14 4.78 4.81 -9.33
C MET A 14 5.52 5.67 -8.30
N GLU A 15 5.90 5.09 -7.16
CA GLU A 15 6.65 5.82 -6.13
C GLU A 15 8.07 6.18 -6.59
N GLU A 16 8.74 5.30 -7.33
CA GLU A 16 10.07 5.56 -7.88
C GLU A 16 10.00 6.72 -8.90
N LEU A 17 8.98 6.75 -9.75
CA LEU A 17 8.74 7.86 -10.67
C LEU A 17 8.53 9.19 -9.94
N VAL A 18 7.79 9.17 -8.84
CA VAL A 18 7.50 10.35 -8.01
C VAL A 18 8.76 10.88 -7.32
N VAL A 19 9.64 10.00 -6.84
CA VAL A 19 10.92 10.43 -6.26
C VAL A 19 11.88 10.97 -7.30
N ARG A 20 11.89 10.41 -8.52
CA ARG A 20 12.73 10.90 -9.64
C ARG A 20 12.27 12.24 -10.19
N HIS A 21 10.95 12.47 -10.24
CA HIS A 21 10.34 13.66 -10.83
C HIS A 21 9.36 14.35 -9.85
N PRO A 22 9.85 14.83 -8.69
CA PRO A 22 9.00 15.40 -7.64
C PRO A 22 8.30 16.70 -8.05
N ASP A 23 8.81 17.38 -9.08
CA ASP A 23 8.21 18.58 -9.68
C ASP A 23 7.03 18.25 -10.61
N LEU A 24 6.92 17.00 -11.06
CA LEU A 24 5.87 16.54 -11.98
C LEU A 24 4.78 15.74 -11.27
N PHE A 25 5.17 14.95 -10.26
CA PHE A 25 4.27 14.02 -9.60
C PHE A 25 4.28 14.16 -8.09
N LYS A 26 3.11 13.92 -7.50
CA LYS A 26 2.91 13.67 -6.08
C LYS A 26 2.22 12.33 -5.92
N VAL A 27 2.51 11.62 -4.84
CA VAL A 27 1.76 10.40 -4.47
C VAL A 27 1.20 10.55 -3.07
N ILE A 28 -0.03 10.06 -2.90
CA ILE A 28 -0.65 9.95 -1.58
C ILE A 28 -0.76 8.46 -1.24
N ARG A 29 -0.11 8.06 -0.13
CA ARG A 29 -0.21 6.75 0.48
C ARG A 29 -1.29 6.79 1.55
N PHE A 30 -2.50 6.39 1.17
CA PHE A 30 -3.58 6.19 2.12
C PHE A 30 -3.41 4.85 2.84
N GLY A 31 -3.56 4.88 4.16
CA GLY A 31 -3.84 3.68 4.96
C GLY A 31 -5.09 2.96 4.49
N MET A 32 -5.30 1.75 4.97
CA MET A 32 -6.45 0.94 4.65
C MET A 32 -7.74 1.68 5.03
N PHE A 33 -8.68 1.74 4.09
CA PHE A 33 -10.02 2.28 4.31
C PHE A 33 -11.06 1.40 3.64
N HIS A 34 -12.29 1.44 4.13
CA HIS A 34 -13.37 0.66 3.53
C HIS A 34 -13.71 1.19 2.15
N SER A 35 -13.59 0.34 1.14
CA SER A 35 -14.03 0.62 -0.24
C SER A 35 -14.42 -0.65 -0.98
N ASN A 36 -15.15 -0.51 -2.09
CA ASN A 36 -15.48 -1.62 -2.97
C ASN A 36 -14.22 -2.32 -3.51
N SER A 37 -13.15 -1.56 -3.76
CA SER A 37 -11.86 -2.08 -4.23
C SER A 37 -11.20 -2.99 -3.18
N VAL A 38 -11.15 -2.56 -1.91
CA VAL A 38 -10.57 -3.39 -0.84
C VAL A 38 -11.40 -4.66 -0.63
N ARG A 39 -12.74 -4.58 -0.73
CA ARG A 39 -13.59 -5.77 -0.71
C ARG A 39 -13.23 -6.73 -1.84
N GLY A 40 -12.97 -6.21 -3.05
CA GLY A 40 -12.49 -6.99 -4.19
C GLY A 40 -11.15 -7.68 -3.92
N ILE A 41 -10.19 -6.95 -3.36
CA ILE A 41 -8.87 -7.50 -2.96
C ILE A 41 -9.05 -8.63 -1.93
N ALA A 42 -9.85 -8.42 -0.88
CA ALA A 42 -10.10 -9.44 0.14
C ALA A 42 -10.67 -10.73 -0.49
N LEU A 43 -11.59 -10.62 -1.45
CA LEU A 43 -12.13 -11.78 -2.17
C LEU A 43 -11.07 -12.49 -3.02
N LEU A 44 -10.21 -11.73 -3.70
CA LEU A 44 -9.11 -12.29 -4.50
C LEU A 44 -8.10 -13.03 -3.61
N VAL A 45 -7.71 -12.43 -2.49
CA VAL A 45 -6.82 -13.06 -1.49
C VAL A 45 -7.47 -14.33 -0.95
N GLN A 46 -8.75 -14.28 -0.55
CA GLN A 46 -9.47 -15.46 -0.08
C GLN A 46 -9.44 -16.58 -1.12
N ARG A 47 -9.76 -16.26 -2.38
CA ARG A 47 -9.75 -17.22 -3.48
C ARG A 47 -8.35 -17.81 -3.71
N ASN A 48 -7.32 -16.97 -3.66
CA ASN A 48 -5.94 -17.38 -3.88
C ASN A 48 -5.46 -18.32 -2.76
N MET A 49 -5.72 -17.94 -1.51
CA MET A 49 -5.43 -18.72 -0.30
C MET A 49 -6.14 -20.08 -0.29
N MET A 50 -7.34 -20.18 -0.87
CA MET A 50 -8.07 -21.46 -0.95
C MET A 50 -7.55 -22.39 -2.06
N ARG A 51 -6.84 -21.86 -3.06
CA ARG A 51 -6.38 -22.63 -4.24
C ARG A 51 -4.91 -23.02 -4.19
N ASN A 52 -4.08 -22.29 -3.46
CA ASN A 52 -2.64 -22.51 -3.43
C ASN A 52 -2.17 -23.01 -2.06
N VAL A 53 -1.19 -23.91 -2.09
CA VAL A 53 -0.48 -24.36 -0.89
C VAL A 53 0.80 -23.53 -0.79
N HIS A 54 0.73 -22.42 -0.06
CA HIS A 54 1.88 -21.57 0.26
C HIS A 54 1.95 -21.39 1.78
N PRO A 55 3.15 -21.42 2.41
CA PRO A 55 3.27 -21.28 3.87
C PRO A 55 2.56 -20.05 4.43
N GLU A 56 2.69 -18.89 3.77
CA GLU A 56 1.99 -17.66 4.20
C GLU A 56 0.46 -17.80 4.15
N PHE A 57 -0.09 -18.53 3.17
CA PHE A 57 -1.53 -18.75 3.08
C PHE A 57 -2.03 -19.74 4.12
N GLU A 58 -1.23 -20.73 4.50
CA GLU A 58 -1.61 -21.64 5.59
C GLU A 58 -1.62 -20.92 6.95
N VAL A 59 -0.66 -20.02 7.19
CA VAL A 59 -0.68 -19.13 8.37
C VAL A 59 -1.92 -18.25 8.35
N LEU A 60 -2.16 -17.52 7.25
CA LEU A 60 -3.31 -16.61 7.11
C LEU A 60 -4.64 -17.34 7.30
N LYS A 61 -4.77 -18.55 6.75
CA LYS A 61 -5.96 -19.40 6.86
C LYS A 61 -6.17 -19.93 8.26
N SER A 62 -5.09 -20.31 8.96
CA SER A 62 -5.14 -20.76 10.34
C SER A 62 -5.62 -19.64 11.26
N GLU A 63 -5.00 -18.45 11.17
CA GLU A 63 -5.39 -17.27 11.93
C GLU A 63 -6.83 -16.83 11.63
N TRP A 64 -7.22 -16.82 10.34
CA TRP A 64 -8.60 -16.52 9.96
C TRP A 64 -9.59 -17.50 10.61
N LYS A 65 -9.35 -18.81 10.53
CA LYS A 65 -10.22 -19.82 11.14
C LYS A 65 -10.32 -19.65 12.65
N GLN A 66 -9.19 -19.37 13.32
CA GLN A 66 -9.15 -19.12 14.76
C GLN A 66 -9.93 -17.87 15.16
N SER A 67 -10.00 -16.87 14.29
CA SER A 67 -10.76 -15.63 14.57
C SER A 67 -12.27 -15.84 14.66
N GLY A 68 -12.82 -16.90 14.04
CA GLY A 68 -14.26 -17.14 13.94
C GLY A 68 -15.04 -16.10 13.10
N ARG A 69 -14.35 -15.14 12.48
CA ARG A 69 -14.97 -14.05 11.69
C ARG A 69 -15.14 -14.44 10.22
N ARG A 70 -15.98 -13.69 9.49
CA ARG A 70 -15.97 -13.77 8.02
C ARG A 70 -14.62 -13.27 7.51
N PHE A 71 -14.12 -13.84 6.41
CA PHE A 71 -12.79 -13.51 5.89
C PHE A 71 -12.59 -12.00 5.63
N PRO A 72 -13.53 -11.27 5.00
CA PRO A 72 -13.34 -9.84 4.80
C PRO A 72 -13.15 -9.09 6.12
N ASP A 73 -13.99 -9.35 7.12
CA ASP A 73 -13.94 -8.68 8.43
C ASP A 73 -12.61 -8.99 9.15
N TYR A 74 -12.14 -10.23 9.06
CA TYR A 74 -10.81 -10.63 9.55
C TYR A 74 -9.68 -9.92 8.78
N PHE A 75 -9.79 -9.84 7.46
CA PHE A 75 -8.79 -9.22 6.59
C PHE A 75 -8.63 -7.74 6.91
N TYR A 76 -9.72 -6.99 7.07
CA TYR A 76 -9.67 -5.58 7.47
C TYR A 76 -8.98 -5.41 8.83
N ASP A 77 -9.44 -6.14 9.84
CA ASP A 77 -8.91 -6.07 11.20
C ASP A 77 -7.42 -6.42 11.28
N LYS A 78 -6.98 -7.44 10.53
CA LYS A 78 -5.55 -7.80 10.45
C LYS A 78 -4.71 -6.67 9.84
N ASN A 79 -5.19 -6.05 8.75
CA ASN A 79 -4.46 -4.96 8.11
C ASN A 79 -4.43 -3.71 8.98
N TYR A 80 -5.52 -3.37 9.68
CA TYR A 80 -5.52 -2.25 10.63
C TYR A 80 -4.54 -2.46 11.77
N ARG A 81 -4.46 -3.67 12.34
CA ARG A 81 -3.46 -3.98 13.37
C ARG A 81 -2.04 -3.88 12.82
N TYR A 82 -1.80 -4.41 11.62
CA TYR A 82 -0.50 -4.30 10.98
C TYR A 82 -0.08 -2.84 10.75
N GLU A 83 -0.99 -1.98 10.29
CA GLU A 83 -0.73 -0.54 10.12
C GLU A 83 -0.45 0.15 11.45
N ALA A 84 -1.28 -0.11 12.47
CA ALA A 84 -1.10 0.43 13.81
C ALA A 84 0.28 0.07 14.37
N ASP A 85 0.66 -1.21 14.30
CA ASP A 85 1.93 -1.71 14.83
C ASP A 85 3.14 -1.16 14.04
N THR A 86 3.03 -1.09 12.71
CA THR A 86 4.11 -0.63 11.83
C THR A 86 4.39 0.86 12.03
N TYR A 87 3.34 1.68 12.12
CA TYR A 87 3.46 3.13 12.11
C TYR A 87 3.29 3.78 13.49
N ALA A 88 3.19 3.00 14.58
CA ALA A 88 3.04 3.51 15.95
C ALA A 88 4.09 4.55 16.36
N HIS A 89 5.25 4.54 15.73
CA HIS A 89 6.35 5.47 16.01
C HIS A 89 6.19 6.85 15.34
N ILE A 90 5.21 7.03 14.45
CA ILE A 90 5.01 8.26 13.68
C ILE A 90 4.25 9.34 14.46
N SER A 91 3.40 8.94 15.41
CA SER A 91 2.53 9.88 16.13
C SER A 91 2.22 9.39 17.54
N ASP A 92 2.07 10.34 18.48
CA ASP A 92 1.58 10.07 19.84
C ASP A 92 0.05 9.94 19.91
N LEU A 93 -0.67 10.23 18.82
CA LEU A 93 -2.13 10.10 18.78
C LEU A 93 -2.54 8.62 18.72
N PRO A 94 -3.69 8.24 19.31
CA PRO A 94 -4.21 6.89 19.16
C PRO A 94 -4.42 6.52 17.68
N PHE A 95 -4.04 5.29 17.31
CA PHE A 95 -4.33 4.78 15.97
C PHE A 95 -5.85 4.70 15.73
N ARG A 96 -6.27 5.14 14.54
CA ARG A 96 -7.58 4.80 13.98
C ARG A 96 -7.43 4.49 12.49
N PRO A 97 -8.30 3.62 11.92
CA PRO A 97 -8.35 3.42 10.47
C PRO A 97 -8.61 4.71 9.69
N THR A 98 -8.11 4.74 8.46
CA THR A 98 -8.41 5.80 7.49
C THR A 98 -9.88 5.73 7.10
N GLU A 99 -10.54 6.89 7.08
CA GLU A 99 -11.91 7.10 6.65
C GLU A 99 -11.95 7.96 5.38
N GLU A 100 -13.09 7.98 4.68
CA GLU A 100 -13.26 8.74 3.43
C GLU A 100 -12.91 10.23 3.59
N LYS A 101 -13.26 10.83 4.73
CA LYS A 101 -12.92 12.25 5.04
C LYS A 101 -11.41 12.52 5.05
N ASP A 102 -10.58 11.52 5.36
CA ASP A 102 -9.13 11.69 5.43
C ASP A 102 -8.52 11.77 4.02
N LEU A 103 -9.23 11.28 3.00
CA LEU A 103 -8.80 11.41 1.60
C LEU A 103 -8.74 12.88 1.18
N GLU A 104 -9.71 13.69 1.63
CA GLU A 104 -9.71 15.13 1.38
C GLU A 104 -8.45 15.80 1.94
N THR A 105 -7.99 15.36 3.12
CA THR A 105 -6.74 15.86 3.71
C THR A 105 -5.54 15.53 2.83
N GLY A 106 -5.45 14.29 2.34
CA GLY A 106 -4.39 13.88 1.41
C GLY A 106 -4.37 14.70 0.12
N PHE A 107 -5.53 14.88 -0.52
CA PHE A 107 -5.62 15.68 -1.74
C PHE A 107 -5.29 17.15 -1.52
N ARG A 108 -5.77 17.74 -0.42
CA ARG A 108 -5.44 19.13 -0.07
C ARG A 108 -3.95 19.33 0.12
N LEU A 109 -3.25 18.36 0.74
CA LEU A 109 -1.80 18.42 0.93
C LEU A 109 -1.05 18.25 -0.40
N ALA A 110 -1.50 17.33 -1.26
CA ALA A 110 -0.85 17.06 -2.55
C ALA A 110 -1.01 18.20 -3.56
N LEU A 111 -2.14 18.90 -3.53
CA LEU A 111 -2.43 20.05 -4.39
C LEU A 111 -1.96 21.39 -3.79
N GLY A 112 -1.53 21.39 -2.51
CA GLY A 112 -1.00 22.56 -1.82
C GLY A 112 0.51 22.66 -1.91
N ASP A 113 1.10 23.44 -1.00
CA ASP A 113 2.53 23.77 -0.98
C ASP A 113 3.40 22.71 -0.26
N THR A 114 2.94 21.46 -0.16
CA THR A 114 3.76 20.40 0.47
C THR A 114 4.99 20.13 -0.40
N ALA A 115 6.17 20.44 0.12
CA ALA A 115 7.42 20.31 -0.62
C ALA A 115 7.72 18.85 -0.98
N ASP A 116 7.56 17.95 -0.03
CA ASP A 116 7.84 16.53 -0.19
C ASP A 116 6.89 15.84 -1.19
N PRO A 117 7.39 14.96 -2.06
CA PRO A 117 6.59 14.34 -3.12
C PRO A 117 5.69 13.19 -2.65
N ILE A 118 5.98 12.59 -1.50
CA ILE A 118 5.21 11.49 -0.92
C ILE A 118 4.47 11.99 0.30
N ILE A 119 3.15 11.82 0.32
CA ILE A 119 2.28 12.19 1.43
C ILE A 119 1.63 10.93 1.98
N ASN A 120 1.78 10.68 3.27
CA ASN A 120 1.19 9.55 3.95
C ASN A 120 0.00 10.02 4.80
N VAL A 121 -1.12 9.31 4.69
CA VAL A 121 -2.35 9.61 5.44
C VAL A 121 -2.91 8.32 6.02
N LEU A 122 -2.83 8.18 7.34
CA LEU A 122 -3.28 7.03 8.09
C LEU A 122 -4.17 7.51 9.25
N GLY A 123 -5.46 7.69 8.98
CA GLY A 123 -6.37 8.35 9.93
C GLY A 123 -5.86 9.74 10.31
N ASP A 124 -5.56 9.94 11.60
CA ASP A 124 -5.01 11.20 12.12
C ASP A 124 -3.48 11.31 11.96
N TRP A 125 -2.80 10.22 11.58
CA TRP A 125 -1.35 10.22 11.39
C TRP A 125 -1.03 10.67 9.96
N VAL A 126 -0.41 11.85 9.85
CA VAL A 126 -0.09 12.48 8.57
C VAL A 126 1.35 12.95 8.59
N TRP A 127 2.13 12.52 7.59
CA TRP A 127 3.53 12.92 7.41
C TRP A 127 3.91 12.89 5.94
N SER A 128 5.04 13.50 5.60
CA SER A 128 5.57 13.52 4.24
C SER A 128 6.99 12.98 4.18
N GLU A 129 7.37 12.49 3.00
CA GLU A 129 8.66 11.88 2.74
C GLU A 129 9.17 12.28 1.35
N ASN A 130 10.49 12.31 1.20
CA ASN A 130 11.18 12.63 -0.05
C ASN A 130 11.98 11.47 -0.63
N SER A 131 11.88 10.28 -0.02
CA SER A 131 12.58 9.09 -0.45
C SER A 131 11.73 7.85 -0.21
N MET A 132 11.98 6.80 -0.99
CA MET A 132 11.42 5.48 -0.72
C MET A 132 12.16 4.80 0.44
N PRO A 133 11.46 3.99 1.25
CA PRO A 133 12.13 3.12 2.21
C PRO A 133 12.96 2.05 1.48
N PRO A 134 13.94 1.41 2.16
CA PRO A 134 14.60 0.23 1.63
C PRO A 134 13.56 -0.83 1.22
N LEU A 135 13.67 -1.33 -0.01
CA LEU A 135 12.79 -2.37 -0.51
C LEU A 135 13.24 -3.74 0.03
N PRO A 136 12.30 -4.64 0.40
CA PRO A 136 12.65 -6.00 0.79
C PRO A 136 13.39 -6.77 -0.32
N ASP A 137 14.29 -7.69 0.05
CA ASP A 137 15.09 -8.48 -0.90
C ASP A 137 14.24 -9.15 -1.98
N VAL A 138 13.09 -9.71 -1.59
CA VAL A 138 12.18 -10.37 -2.53
C VAL A 138 11.64 -9.42 -3.62
N ILE A 139 11.56 -8.12 -3.35
CA ILE A 139 11.19 -7.11 -4.35
C ILE A 139 12.40 -6.80 -5.23
N THR A 140 13.56 -6.58 -4.63
CA THR A 140 14.78 -6.23 -5.38
C THR A 140 15.22 -7.38 -6.30
N ASP A 141 15.10 -8.62 -5.85
CA ASP A 141 15.41 -9.84 -6.62
C ASP A 141 14.48 -10.01 -7.82
N ASN A 142 13.27 -9.45 -7.74
CA ASN A 142 12.24 -9.53 -8.78
C ASN A 142 12.03 -8.19 -9.51
N ARG A 143 13.02 -7.29 -9.48
CA ARG A 143 12.92 -5.95 -10.11
C ARG A 143 12.65 -5.99 -11.62
N HIS A 144 13.05 -7.08 -12.29
CA HIS A 144 12.76 -7.35 -13.70
C HIS A 144 11.25 -7.42 -14.03
N LEU A 145 10.38 -7.47 -13.04
CA LEU A 145 8.92 -7.37 -13.21
C LEU A 145 8.41 -5.92 -13.33
N MET A 146 9.30 -4.93 -13.18
CA MET A 146 9.05 -3.52 -13.46
C MET A 146 9.69 -3.11 -14.78
N PRO A 147 9.22 -2.05 -15.45
CA PRO A 147 9.92 -1.48 -16.60
C PRO A 147 11.35 -1.08 -16.21
N ASP A 148 12.32 -1.43 -17.05
CA ASP A 148 13.73 -1.09 -16.83
C ASP A 148 13.96 0.44 -16.88
N ASP A 149 13.23 1.12 -17.78
CA ASP A 149 13.25 2.56 -17.93
C ASP A 149 11.88 3.17 -17.63
N LEU A 150 11.70 3.60 -16.37
CA LEU A 150 10.49 4.30 -15.96
C LEU A 150 10.33 5.68 -16.64
N ASP A 151 11.42 6.29 -17.10
CA ASP A 151 11.34 7.61 -17.74
C ASP A 151 10.81 7.48 -19.19
N ALA A 152 11.00 6.32 -19.83
CA ALA A 152 10.40 6.01 -21.12
C ALA A 152 8.86 6.06 -21.09
N LEU A 153 8.24 5.82 -19.93
CA LEU A 153 6.80 5.97 -19.72
C LEU A 153 6.33 7.42 -19.87
N LEU A 154 7.20 8.40 -19.60
CA LEU A 154 6.88 9.82 -19.70
C LEU A 154 6.97 10.34 -21.14
N THR A 155 7.92 9.80 -21.90
CA THR A 155 8.19 10.22 -23.28
C THR A 155 7.41 9.41 -24.32
N GLY A 156 6.74 8.34 -23.91
CA GLY A 156 5.96 7.47 -24.80
C GLY A 156 6.82 6.67 -25.78
N THR A 157 8.09 6.44 -25.45
CA THR A 157 9.07 5.75 -26.30
C THR A 157 9.23 4.26 -26.00
N GLU A 158 8.34 3.66 -25.22
CA GLU A 158 8.33 2.20 -25.04
C GLU A 158 8.22 1.51 -26.41
N LYS A 159 9.25 0.72 -26.74
CA LYS A 159 9.32 -0.17 -27.90
C LYS A 159 8.99 -1.59 -27.47
#